data_AF-A0A976KVY7-F1
#
_entry.id   AF-A0A976KVY7-F1
#
_cell.length_a   1.000
_cell.length_b   1.000
_cell.length_c   1.000
_cell.angle_alpha   90.00
_cell.angle_beta   90.00
_cell.angle_gamma   90.00
#
_symmetry.space_group_name_H-M   'P 1'
#
loop_
_entity.id
_entity.type
_entity.pdbx_description
1 polymer ?
#
loop_
_entity_poly.entity_id
_entity_poly.type
_entity_poly.pdbx_seq_one_letter_code
_entity_poly.pdbx_strand_id
1 'polypeptide(L)'
;MTVPHLARCVALVCPLLACGPKIGDACGTDRDCAAQGVFGRTCDLSFQTEFDGKKSQGECIIEDCSYRSCPDDEDSVCVLVYSTQFLSVTCDPEKEDQDGGPNDCAPNEICLREGLCADQVSARSSCRLECSGNGDCRPGYRCQQTDVDGVYVMPNPDDPTAVKITSICVPDR
;
A
#
# COMPACT_ATOMS: atom_id res chain seq x y z
N MET A 1 41.08 -41.85 39.79
CA MET A 1 39.72 -42.17 39.31
C MET A 1 39.04 -40.84 38.97
N THR A 2 38.99 -40.50 37.69
CA THR A 2 38.45 -39.23 37.18
C THR A 2 37.32 -39.54 36.20
N VAL A 3 36.11 -39.09 36.54
CA VAL A 3 34.89 -39.29 35.75
C VAL A 3 34.79 -38.15 34.73
N PRO A 4 34.62 -38.41 33.42
CA PRO A 4 34.32 -37.37 32.45
C PRO A 4 32.80 -37.17 32.35
N HIS A 5 32.33 -35.96 32.59
CA HIS A 5 30.94 -35.57 32.30
C HIS A 5 30.80 -35.25 30.80
N LEU A 6 30.11 -36.13 30.08
CA LEU A 6 29.60 -35.90 28.72
C LEU A 6 28.48 -34.85 28.77
N ALA A 7 28.77 -33.64 28.32
CA ALA A 7 27.77 -32.61 28.07
C ALA A 7 27.00 -32.94 26.79
N ARG A 8 25.77 -33.43 26.96
CA ARG A 8 24.77 -33.61 25.88
C ARG A 8 24.32 -32.22 25.40
N CYS A 9 24.77 -31.81 24.22
CA CYS A 9 24.15 -30.72 23.48
C CYS A 9 22.82 -31.22 22.89
N VAL A 10 21.70 -30.83 23.49
CA VAL A 10 20.37 -30.99 22.90
C VAL A 10 20.24 -29.90 21.83
N ALA A 11 20.40 -30.28 20.57
CA ALA A 11 20.13 -29.40 19.44
C ALA A 11 18.61 -29.14 19.37
N LEU A 12 18.21 -27.95 19.77
CA LEU A 12 16.84 -27.45 19.65
C LEU A 12 16.58 -27.15 18.17
N VAL A 13 15.95 -28.08 17.45
CA VAL A 13 15.46 -27.85 16.08
C VAL A 13 14.26 -26.91 16.20
N CYS A 14 14.49 -25.62 15.98
CA CYS A 14 13.42 -24.63 15.84
C CYS A 14 12.79 -24.85 14.46
N PRO A 15 11.52 -25.30 14.33
CA PRO A 15 10.86 -25.28 13.04
C PRO A 15 10.77 -23.81 12.63
N LEU A 16 11.54 -23.43 11.62
CA LEU A 16 11.33 -22.18 10.90
C LEU A 16 9.94 -22.29 10.27
N LEU A 17 8.90 -21.89 11.00
CA LEU A 17 7.72 -21.32 10.37
C LEU A 17 8.29 -20.18 9.54
N ALA A 18 8.53 -20.43 8.26
CA ALA A 18 9.04 -19.43 7.35
C ALA A 18 7.97 -18.33 7.32
N CYS A 19 8.23 -17.25 8.04
CA CYS A 19 7.46 -16.02 7.89
C CYS A 19 7.54 -15.67 6.40
N GLY A 20 6.42 -15.86 5.70
CA GLY A 20 6.32 -15.45 4.31
C GLY A 20 6.47 -13.93 4.21
N PRO A 21 6.86 -13.42 3.03
CA PRO A 21 6.88 -11.99 2.78
C PRO A 21 5.49 -11.41 2.99
N LYS A 22 5.44 -10.28 3.67
CA LYS A 22 4.24 -9.52 4.01
C LYS A 22 4.15 -8.26 3.16
N ILE A 23 2.98 -7.64 3.13
CA ILE A 23 2.81 -6.31 2.54
C ILE A 23 3.76 -5.31 3.20
N GLY A 24 4.45 -4.51 2.38
CA GLY A 24 5.46 -3.54 2.83
C GLY A 24 6.88 -4.10 2.97
N ASP A 25 7.08 -5.42 2.89
CA ASP A 25 8.41 -6.02 2.88
C ASP A 25 9.21 -5.60 1.64
N ALA A 26 10.52 -5.50 1.80
CA ALA A 26 11.42 -5.10 0.74
C ALA A 26 11.62 -6.23 -0.29
N CYS A 27 11.59 -5.89 -1.58
CA CYS A 27 11.77 -6.84 -2.67
C CYS A 27 12.63 -6.27 -3.81
N GLY A 28 13.31 -7.15 -4.54
CA GLY A 28 13.99 -6.82 -5.79
C GLY A 28 13.28 -7.37 -7.02
N THR A 29 12.48 -8.42 -6.85
CA THR A 29 11.71 -9.08 -7.90
C THR A 29 10.40 -9.65 -7.34
N ASP A 30 9.43 -9.95 -8.19
CA ASP A 30 8.16 -10.57 -7.77
C ASP A 30 8.34 -11.89 -7.01
N ARG A 31 9.44 -12.61 -7.28
CA ARG A 31 9.75 -13.87 -6.59
C ARG A 31 10.04 -13.69 -5.11
N ASP A 32 10.52 -12.51 -4.71
CA ASP A 32 10.80 -12.21 -3.31
C ASP A 32 9.50 -12.08 -2.50
N CYS A 33 8.40 -11.70 -3.17
CA CYS A 33 7.06 -11.57 -2.58
C CYS A 33 6.21 -12.85 -2.71
N ALA A 34 6.65 -13.81 -3.53
CA ALA A 34 5.93 -15.04 -3.77
C ALA A 34 6.39 -16.16 -2.81
N ALA A 35 5.75 -16.28 -1.64
CA ALA A 35 5.84 -17.51 -0.83
C ALA A 35 4.77 -18.52 -1.23
N GLN A 36 5.06 -19.81 -1.03
CA GLN A 36 4.11 -20.90 -1.26
C GLN A 36 2.81 -20.66 -0.46
N GLY A 37 1.70 -20.43 -1.17
CA GLY A 37 0.36 -20.26 -0.59
C GLY A 37 -0.15 -18.82 -0.48
N VAL A 38 0.70 -17.82 -0.76
CA VAL A 38 0.29 -16.42 -0.84
C VAL A 38 0.12 -16.04 -2.31
N PHE A 39 -1.12 -15.84 -2.74
CA PHE A 39 -1.44 -15.45 -4.12
C PHE A 39 -1.64 -13.94 -4.24
N GLY A 40 -1.28 -13.38 -5.39
CA GLY A 40 -1.55 -11.98 -5.73
C GLY A 40 -0.50 -10.96 -5.27
N ARG A 41 0.56 -11.39 -4.58
CA ARG A 41 1.66 -10.48 -4.22
C ARG A 41 2.61 -10.24 -5.38
N THR A 42 2.93 -8.97 -5.62
CA THR A 42 3.88 -8.50 -6.62
C THR A 42 4.88 -7.55 -5.99
N CYS A 43 6.04 -7.38 -6.61
CA CYS A 43 7.05 -6.45 -6.18
C CYS A 43 6.86 -5.11 -6.90
N ASP A 44 6.33 -4.10 -6.21
CA ASP A 44 6.21 -2.76 -6.73
C ASP A 44 7.59 -2.08 -6.75
N LEU A 45 8.17 -2.01 -7.95
CA LEU A 45 9.44 -1.35 -8.23
C LEU A 45 9.26 0.12 -8.63
N SER A 46 8.05 0.68 -8.59
CA SER A 46 7.78 2.06 -9.04
C SER A 46 8.58 3.12 -8.25
N PHE A 47 9.04 2.74 -7.06
CA PHE A 47 9.81 3.59 -6.16
C PHE A 47 11.23 3.07 -5.90
N GLN A 48 11.72 2.14 -6.73
CA GLN A 48 13.12 1.79 -6.76
C GLN A 48 13.93 2.98 -7.30
N THR A 49 14.59 3.69 -6.40
CA THR A 49 15.49 4.79 -6.69
C THR A 49 16.93 4.33 -6.49
N GLU A 50 17.84 4.80 -7.33
CA GLU A 50 19.27 4.62 -7.12
C GLU A 50 19.85 5.93 -6.59
N PHE A 51 20.27 5.95 -5.33
CA PHE A 51 20.91 7.12 -4.72
C PHE A 51 22.31 6.73 -4.22
N ASP A 52 23.33 7.47 -4.67
CA ASP A 52 24.74 7.22 -4.31
C ASP A 52 25.21 5.77 -4.58
N GLY A 53 24.79 5.21 -5.72
CA GLY A 53 25.11 3.84 -6.12
C GLY A 53 24.42 2.74 -5.30
N LYS A 54 23.47 3.11 -4.42
CA LYS A 54 22.62 2.17 -3.69
C LYS A 54 21.21 2.18 -4.28
N LYS A 55 20.76 1.01 -4.74
CA LYS A 55 19.37 0.82 -5.17
C LYS A 55 18.50 0.63 -3.94
N SER A 56 17.44 1.42 -3.81
CA SER A 56 16.34 1.09 -2.90
C SER A 56 15.64 -0.16 -3.41
N GLN A 57 15.06 -0.92 -2.49
CA GLN A 57 14.25 -2.08 -2.81
C GLN A 57 12.81 -1.65 -3.03
N GLY A 58 12.12 -2.30 -3.98
CA GLY A 58 10.69 -2.17 -4.12
C GLY A 58 9.95 -2.73 -2.91
N GLU A 59 8.64 -2.81 -3.01
CA GLU A 59 7.82 -3.34 -1.93
C GLU A 59 6.83 -4.41 -2.36
N CYS A 60 6.64 -5.40 -1.50
CA CYS A 60 5.59 -6.37 -1.68
C CYS A 60 4.23 -5.70 -1.47
N ILE A 61 3.39 -5.73 -2.51
CA ILE A 61 2.00 -5.26 -2.49
C ILE A 61 1.08 -6.35 -3.03
N ILE A 62 -0.23 -6.09 -2.99
CA ILE A 62 -1.23 -6.79 -3.80
C ILE A 62 -1.86 -5.74 -4.71
N GLU A 63 -1.75 -5.89 -6.02
CA GLU A 63 -2.42 -5.01 -7.00
C GLU A 63 -3.89 -5.38 -7.17
N ASP A 64 -4.66 -4.46 -7.75
CA ASP A 64 -6.07 -4.65 -8.09
C ASP A 64 -6.95 -5.06 -6.89
N CYS A 65 -6.58 -4.58 -5.71
CA CYS A 65 -7.37 -4.79 -4.51
C CYS A 65 -8.73 -4.08 -4.65
N SER A 66 -9.75 -4.66 -4.02
CA SER A 66 -11.06 -4.07 -3.75
C SER A 66 -11.29 -3.92 -2.24
N TYR A 67 -12.44 -3.34 -1.87
CA TYR A 67 -12.82 -3.18 -0.46
C TYR A 67 -12.73 -4.51 0.31
N ARG A 68 -11.96 -4.52 1.40
CA ARG A 68 -11.69 -5.70 2.26
C ARG A 68 -11.06 -6.91 1.55
N SER A 69 -10.39 -6.70 0.42
CA SER A 69 -9.61 -7.77 -0.24
C SER A 69 -8.19 -7.92 0.32
N CYS A 70 -7.70 -6.93 1.07
CA CYS A 70 -6.37 -6.99 1.68
C CYS A 70 -6.36 -7.90 2.92
N PRO A 71 -5.24 -8.57 3.22
CA PRO A 71 -5.07 -9.40 4.42
C PRO A 71 -5.21 -8.57 5.70
N ASP A 72 -6.19 -8.94 6.53
CA ASP A 72 -6.44 -8.29 7.83
C ASP A 72 -5.31 -8.55 8.86
N ASP A 73 -4.54 -9.64 8.69
CA ASP A 73 -3.45 -10.04 9.61
C ASP A 73 -2.09 -9.39 9.31
N GLU A 74 -2.04 -8.51 8.30
CA GLU A 74 -0.84 -7.78 7.88
C GLU A 74 -0.97 -6.26 8.04
N ASP A 75 -1.96 -5.79 8.81
CA ASP A 75 -2.22 -4.36 9.05
C ASP A 75 -2.23 -3.58 7.72
N SER A 76 -2.98 -4.06 6.74
CA SER A 76 -2.95 -3.54 5.37
C SER A 76 -4.30 -3.02 4.89
N VAL A 77 -4.28 -1.99 4.06
CA VAL A 77 -5.47 -1.32 3.53
C VAL A 77 -5.40 -1.18 2.03
N CYS A 78 -6.53 -1.37 1.36
CA CYS A 78 -6.66 -1.13 -0.06
C CYS A 78 -6.73 0.37 -0.32
N VAL A 79 -5.78 0.91 -1.08
CA VAL A 79 -5.77 2.31 -1.49
C VAL A 79 -5.91 2.44 -3.00
N LEU A 80 -6.57 3.50 -3.44
CA LEU A 80 -6.64 4.00 -4.81
C LEU A 80 -5.63 5.13 -4.96
N VAL A 81 -4.85 5.09 -6.05
CA VAL A 81 -3.90 6.14 -6.41
C VAL A 81 -4.32 6.73 -7.75
N TYR A 82 -4.66 8.00 -7.73
CA TYR A 82 -4.91 8.82 -8.91
C TYR A 82 -3.64 9.59 -9.27
N SER A 83 -3.31 9.64 -10.57
CA SER A 83 -2.18 10.44 -11.03
C SER A 83 -2.53 11.92 -11.02
N THR A 84 -2.13 12.64 -9.97
CA THR A 84 -2.42 14.07 -9.80
C THR A 84 -1.62 14.98 -10.73
N GLN A 85 -0.59 14.46 -11.39
CA GLN A 85 0.39 15.22 -12.16
C GLN A 85 -0.16 15.83 -13.47
N PHE A 86 -1.31 15.35 -13.92
CA PHE A 86 -1.94 15.74 -15.18
C PHE A 86 -3.36 16.29 -15.02
N LEU A 87 -3.81 16.50 -13.77
CA LEU A 87 -5.16 16.99 -13.50
C LEU A 87 -5.16 18.51 -13.64
N SER A 88 -6.02 19.03 -14.52
CA SER A 88 -6.09 20.47 -14.81
C SER A 88 -7.51 21.04 -14.77
N VAL A 89 -8.53 20.17 -14.75
CA VAL A 89 -9.92 20.57 -14.60
C VAL A 89 -10.22 20.67 -13.11
N THR A 90 -10.66 21.84 -12.68
CA THR A 90 -11.08 22.10 -11.31
C THR A 90 -12.55 21.77 -11.12
N CYS A 91 -12.91 21.28 -9.94
CA CYS A 91 -14.28 20.94 -9.57
C CYS A 91 -14.50 21.22 -8.08
N ASP A 92 -15.76 21.33 -7.66
CA ASP A 92 -16.14 21.44 -6.26
C ASP A 92 -16.60 20.05 -5.75
N PRO A 93 -15.81 19.34 -4.93
CA PRO A 93 -16.14 17.98 -4.51
C PRO A 93 -17.42 17.90 -3.68
N GLU A 94 -17.88 19.02 -3.11
CA GLU A 94 -19.14 19.08 -2.35
C GLU A 94 -20.36 19.36 -3.24
N LYS A 95 -20.18 19.75 -4.50
CA LYS A 95 -21.30 20.11 -5.40
C LYS A 95 -21.31 19.35 -6.72
N GLU A 96 -20.19 18.74 -7.09
CA GLU A 96 -20.06 17.93 -8.30
C GLU A 96 -21.13 16.84 -8.33
N ASP A 97 -21.80 16.71 -9.48
CA ASP A 97 -22.84 15.71 -9.75
C ASP A 97 -24.05 15.74 -8.79
N GLN A 98 -24.22 16.81 -8.03
CA GLN A 98 -25.42 17.03 -7.22
C GLN A 98 -26.57 17.60 -8.05
N ASP A 99 -27.81 17.37 -7.61
CA ASP A 99 -29.00 17.90 -8.27
C ASP A 99 -28.98 19.44 -8.26
N GLY A 100 -28.90 20.04 -9.45
CA GLY A 100 -28.73 21.49 -9.62
C GLY A 100 -27.32 22.03 -9.36
N GLY A 101 -26.33 21.16 -9.14
CA GLY A 101 -24.92 21.49 -9.00
C GLY A 101 -24.16 21.57 -10.34
N PRO A 102 -22.89 22.03 -10.33
CA PRO A 102 -22.00 21.89 -11.47
C PRO A 102 -21.69 20.41 -11.76
N ASN A 103 -21.34 20.15 -13.02
CA ASN A 103 -20.86 18.87 -13.52
C ASN A 103 -19.62 19.21 -14.37
N ASP A 104 -18.53 19.49 -13.66
CA ASP A 104 -17.29 20.01 -14.23
C ASP A 104 -16.40 18.87 -14.75
N CYS A 105 -16.50 17.68 -14.15
CA CYS A 105 -15.73 16.50 -14.51
C CYS A 105 -16.37 15.73 -15.68
N ALA A 106 -15.55 15.07 -16.48
CA ALA A 106 -16.06 14.19 -17.52
C ALA A 106 -16.81 12.97 -16.91
N PRO A 107 -17.69 12.29 -17.65
CA PRO A 107 -18.47 11.16 -17.12
C PRO A 107 -17.65 9.97 -16.57
N ASN A 108 -16.38 9.86 -16.94
CA ASN A 108 -15.43 8.85 -16.46
C ASN A 108 -14.43 9.40 -15.43
N GLU A 109 -14.61 10.65 -14.99
CA GLU A 109 -13.78 11.30 -14.00
C GLU A 109 -14.49 11.34 -12.64
N ILE A 110 -13.73 11.59 -11.59
CA ILE A 110 -14.23 11.85 -10.24
C ILE A 110 -13.61 13.15 -9.75
N CYS A 111 -14.41 13.99 -9.08
CA CYS A 111 -13.87 15.16 -8.40
C CYS A 111 -13.15 14.74 -7.12
N LEU A 112 -11.83 14.82 -7.13
CA LEU A 112 -11.02 14.55 -5.95
C LEU A 112 -11.18 15.65 -4.90
N ARG A 113 -10.83 15.36 -3.65
CA ARG A 113 -10.94 16.34 -2.55
C ARG A 113 -9.99 17.53 -2.68
N GLU A 114 -8.93 17.38 -3.47
CA GLU A 114 -8.08 18.51 -3.87
C GLU A 114 -8.78 19.48 -4.84
N GLY A 115 -10.02 19.19 -5.27
CA GLY A 115 -10.80 20.02 -6.18
C GLY A 115 -10.38 19.87 -7.64
N LEU A 116 -9.91 18.68 -8.01
CA LEU A 116 -9.44 18.35 -9.35
C LEU A 116 -10.11 17.08 -9.87
N CYS A 117 -10.57 17.11 -11.11
CA CYS A 117 -11.13 15.94 -11.78
C CYS A 117 -10.03 14.95 -12.11
N ALA A 118 -10.22 13.68 -11.74
CA ALA A 118 -9.29 12.60 -12.03
C ALA A 118 -9.98 11.46 -12.79
N ASP A 119 -9.31 10.91 -13.79
CA ASP A 119 -9.84 9.78 -14.56
C ASP A 119 -9.89 8.50 -13.71
N GLN A 120 -11.10 7.97 -13.51
CA GLN A 120 -11.34 6.74 -12.75
C GLN A 120 -10.67 5.54 -13.40
N VAL A 121 -10.53 5.54 -14.73
CA VAL A 121 -9.91 4.42 -15.48
C VAL A 121 -8.40 4.37 -15.26
N SER A 122 -7.79 5.51 -14.95
CA SER A 122 -6.35 5.61 -14.66
C SER A 122 -5.99 5.26 -13.22
N ALA A 123 -6.99 5.17 -12.33
CA ALA A 123 -6.77 4.88 -10.93
C ALA A 123 -6.22 3.46 -10.75
N ARG A 124 -5.18 3.32 -9.93
CA ARG A 124 -4.62 2.02 -9.57
C ARG A 124 -4.95 1.70 -8.13
N SER A 125 -5.40 0.49 -7.86
CA SER A 125 -5.59 0.02 -6.49
C SER A 125 -4.45 -0.90 -6.05
N SER A 126 -4.02 -0.76 -4.80
CA SER A 126 -3.07 -1.68 -4.19
C SER A 126 -3.23 -1.78 -2.68
N CYS A 127 -2.98 -2.95 -2.11
CA CYS A 127 -2.86 -3.11 -0.67
C CYS A 127 -1.53 -2.51 -0.20
N ARG A 128 -1.60 -1.57 0.73
CA ARG A 128 -0.44 -0.90 1.35
C ARG A 128 -0.47 -1.12 2.86
N LEU A 129 0.72 -1.17 3.45
CA LEU A 129 0.89 -1.32 4.90
C LEU A 129 0.37 -0.06 5.61
N GLU A 130 -0.55 -0.22 6.54
CA GLU A 130 -0.99 0.84 7.45
C GLU A 130 0.10 1.14 8.49
N CYS A 131 0.15 2.38 8.95
CA CYS A 131 1.14 2.82 9.94
C CYS A 131 0.52 3.82 10.91
N SER A 132 1.09 3.88 12.12
CA SER A 132 0.81 4.90 13.13
C SER A 132 1.92 5.95 13.22
N GLY A 133 3.11 5.64 12.71
CA GLY A 133 4.21 6.60 12.57
C GLY A 133 5.36 6.05 11.71
N ASN A 134 6.38 6.89 11.48
CA ASN A 134 7.51 6.53 10.60
C ASN A 134 8.31 5.30 11.09
N GLY A 135 8.20 4.94 12.37
CA GLY A 135 8.87 3.76 12.93
C GLY A 135 8.25 2.42 12.51
N ASP A 136 7.00 2.44 12.02
CA ASP A 136 6.30 1.25 11.51
C ASP A 136 6.71 0.96 10.05
N CYS A 137 7.26 1.96 9.37
CA CYS A 137 7.69 1.86 7.99
C CYS A 137 9.15 1.41 7.88
N ARG A 138 9.45 0.74 6.77
CA ARG A 138 10.83 0.33 6.48
C ARG A 138 11.72 1.55 6.17
N PRO A 139 13.06 1.41 6.23
CA PRO A 139 13.97 2.50 5.87
C PRO A 139 13.71 3.04 4.45
N GLY A 140 13.70 4.37 4.32
CA GLY A 140 13.38 5.07 3.07
C GLY A 140 11.88 5.22 2.80
N TYR A 141 11.04 4.92 3.81
CA TYR A 141 9.60 5.15 3.79
C TYR A 141 9.20 6.01 4.98
N ARG A 142 8.15 6.81 4.79
CA ARG A 142 7.46 7.56 5.84
C ARG A 142 6.02 7.12 5.95
N CYS A 143 5.46 7.37 7.12
CA CYS A 143 4.04 7.21 7.34
C CYS A 143 3.32 8.46 6.85
N GLN A 144 2.48 8.31 5.82
CA GLN A 144 1.71 9.39 5.23
C GLN A 144 0.22 9.09 5.33
N GLN A 145 -0.53 10.09 5.79
CA GLN A 145 -1.98 10.04 5.78
C GLN A 145 -2.48 9.88 4.35
N THR A 146 -3.50 9.05 4.13
CA THR A 146 -4.28 9.06 2.88
C THR A 146 -5.08 10.36 2.80
N ASP A 147 -5.87 10.52 1.76
CA ASP A 147 -6.62 11.74 1.45
C ASP A 147 -5.75 12.96 1.09
N VAL A 148 -4.59 12.68 0.53
CA VAL A 148 -3.72 13.73 0.00
C VAL A 148 -3.00 13.18 -1.22
N ASP A 149 -2.59 14.08 -2.10
CA ASP A 149 -1.79 13.77 -3.29
C ASP A 149 -2.41 12.69 -4.19
N GLY A 150 -3.74 12.58 -4.23
CA GLY A 150 -4.45 11.59 -5.04
C GLY A 150 -4.47 10.18 -4.47
N VAL A 151 -4.11 9.97 -3.20
CA VAL A 151 -4.12 8.65 -2.55
C VAL A 151 -5.31 8.54 -1.61
N TYR A 152 -6.22 7.60 -1.86
CA TYR A 152 -7.47 7.44 -1.13
C TYR A 152 -7.65 6.01 -0.65
N VAL A 153 -8.31 5.81 0.50
CA VAL A 153 -8.74 4.46 0.88
C VAL A 153 -9.87 4.02 -0.07
N MET A 154 -9.83 2.76 -0.52
CA MET A 154 -10.88 2.18 -1.34
C MET A 154 -12.26 2.33 -0.67
N PRO A 155 -13.25 2.96 -1.32
CA PRO A 155 -14.57 3.19 -0.73
C PRO A 155 -15.28 1.91 -0.33
N ASN A 156 -16.11 2.00 0.71
CA ASN A 156 -17.01 0.91 1.08
C ASN A 156 -18.19 0.88 0.07
N PRO A 157 -18.45 -0.22 -0.65
CA PRO A 157 -19.59 -0.29 -1.57
C PRO A 157 -20.95 -0.17 -0.86
N ASP A 158 -21.04 -0.54 0.43
CA ASP A 158 -22.26 -0.42 1.22
C ASP A 158 -22.52 1.03 1.70
N ASP A 159 -21.47 1.86 1.75
CA ASP A 159 -21.54 3.28 2.10
C ASP A 159 -20.45 4.04 1.33
N PRO A 160 -20.67 4.31 0.04
CA PRO A 160 -19.66 4.92 -0.83
C PRO A 160 -19.36 6.38 -0.45
N THR A 161 -20.21 6.99 0.38
CA THR A 161 -20.04 8.35 0.89
C THR A 161 -19.21 8.41 2.17
N ALA A 162 -19.04 7.29 2.88
CA ALA A 162 -18.20 7.24 4.06
C ALA A 162 -16.73 7.38 3.69
N VAL A 163 -16.16 8.52 4.09
CA VAL A 163 -14.74 8.78 3.95
C VAL A 163 -13.97 8.04 5.04
N LYS A 164 -13.11 7.10 4.63
CA LYS A 164 -12.09 6.51 5.52
C LYS A 164 -10.74 7.19 5.27
N ILE A 165 -10.13 7.69 6.34
CA ILE A 165 -8.77 8.23 6.34
C ILE A 165 -7.93 7.35 7.25
N THR A 166 -6.77 6.93 6.76
CA THR A 166 -5.77 6.18 7.53
C THR A 166 -4.38 6.70 7.15
N SER A 167 -3.32 6.14 7.72
CA SER A 167 -1.95 6.40 7.25
C SER A 167 -1.33 5.12 6.72
N ILE A 168 -0.56 5.26 5.65
CA ILE A 168 0.13 4.16 4.99
C ILE A 168 1.62 4.47 4.86
N CYS A 169 2.42 3.42 4.79
CA CYS A 169 3.83 3.57 4.45
C CYS A 169 3.97 3.92 2.97
N VAL A 170 4.62 5.05 2.70
CA VAL A 170 4.95 5.51 1.35
C VAL A 170 6.45 5.83 1.25
N PRO A 171 7.06 5.68 0.07
CA PRO A 171 8.48 5.99 -0.09
C PRO A 171 8.79 7.47 0.11
N ASP A 172 9.96 7.73 0.70
CA ASP A 172 10.55 9.05 0.83
C ASP A 172 10.99 9.58 -0.55
N ARG A 173 10.45 10.75 -0.91
CA ARG A 173 10.77 11.46 -2.16
C ARG A 173 11.94 12.41 -1.96
#